data_AF-A0A8C0LH14-F1
#
_entry.id   AF-A0A8C0LH14-F1
#
_cell.length_a   1.000
_cell.length_b   1.000
_cell.length_c   1.000
_cell.angle_alpha   90.00
_cell.angle_beta   90.00
_cell.angle_gamma   90.00
#
_symmetry.space_group_name_H-M   'P 1'
#
loop_
_entity.id
_entity.type
_entity.pdbx_description
1 polymer ?
#
loop_
_entity_poly.entity_id
_entity_poly.type
_entity_poly.pdbx_seq_one_letter_code
_entity_poly.pdbx_strand_id
1 'polypeptide(L)'
;MFGVTKFGDNIEDEWFIVYIVKQITKEFPELVARIEDNDGEFLLIEAADFLPKWLDPDNSANRVFFQRGELCLIPAPRKPGTMSWLPTTPPTVPQALNIISTHPEEILASESIRAAVNRRIRGSLSLNVCMHSWYNKGLCQTGGVDTRCLLHLILNIEPMNWA
;
A
#
# COMPACT_ATOMS: atom_id res chain seq x y z
N MET A 1 -7.91 1.03 -12.71
CA MET A 1 -8.99 1.84 -12.12
C MET A 1 -8.37 2.62 -10.97
N PHE A 2 -8.76 3.87 -10.73
CA PHE A 2 -8.29 4.60 -9.54
C PHE A 2 -9.50 5.10 -8.76
N GLY A 3 -9.37 5.11 -7.44
CA GLY A 3 -10.32 5.68 -6.51
C GLY A 3 -9.71 6.92 -5.86
N VAL A 4 -10.55 7.88 -5.51
CA VAL A 4 -10.16 9.03 -4.71
C VAL A 4 -11.14 9.11 -3.57
N THR A 5 -10.64 9.32 -2.36
CA THR A 5 -11.47 9.53 -1.18
C THR A 5 -11.07 10.83 -0.51
N LYS A 6 -12.08 11.52 0.03
CA LYS A 6 -11.93 12.79 0.73
C LYS A 6 -12.29 12.57 2.19
N PHE A 7 -11.48 13.11 3.08
CA PHE A 7 -11.69 13.17 4.52
C PHE A 7 -11.21 14.55 4.98
N GLY A 8 -11.60 14.98 6.18
CA GLY A 8 -11.15 16.27 6.73
C GLY A 8 -9.73 16.18 7.28
N ASP A 9 -9.35 17.05 8.22
CA ASP A 9 -8.00 17.05 8.81
C ASP A 9 -7.75 15.92 9.83
N ASN A 10 -8.56 14.87 9.81
CA ASN A 10 -8.45 13.77 10.76
C ASN A 10 -7.53 12.68 10.20
N ILE A 11 -6.28 12.70 10.65
CA ILE A 11 -5.26 11.69 10.30
C ILE A 11 -5.75 10.26 10.59
N GLU A 12 -6.62 10.05 11.57
CA GLU A 12 -7.15 8.70 11.84
C GLU A 12 -8.04 8.16 10.72
N ASP A 13 -8.70 9.03 9.95
CA ASP A 13 -9.52 8.61 8.82
C ASP A 13 -8.65 8.09 7.66
N GLU A 14 -7.47 8.68 7.44
CA GLU A 14 -6.47 8.20 6.47
C GLU A 14 -6.08 6.76 6.77
N TRP A 15 -5.68 6.51 8.01
CA TRP A 15 -5.19 5.20 8.44
C TRP A 15 -6.31 4.17 8.53
N PHE A 16 -7.56 4.60 8.74
CA PHE A 16 -8.72 3.72 8.60
C PHE A 16 -8.93 3.29 7.15
N ILE A 17 -8.71 4.17 6.17
CA ILE A 17 -8.74 3.80 4.74
C ILE A 17 -7.61 2.81 4.42
N VAL A 18 -6.39 3.05 4.92
CA VAL A 18 -5.27 2.11 4.79
C VAL A 18 -5.64 0.73 5.37
N TYR A 19 -6.27 0.71 6.54
CA TYR A 19 -6.78 -0.51 7.16
C TYR A 19 -7.76 -1.26 6.23
N ILE A 20 -8.76 -0.57 5.67
CA ILE A 20 -9.75 -1.16 4.77
C ILE A 20 -9.08 -1.75 3.54
N VAL A 21 -8.17 -1.02 2.89
CA VAL A 21 -7.43 -1.49 1.71
C VAL A 21 -6.62 -2.73 2.03
N LYS A 22 -5.96 -2.75 3.18
CA LYS A 22 -5.25 -3.93 3.68
C LYS A 22 -6.20 -5.12 3.87
N GLN A 23 -7.41 -4.93 4.42
CA GLN A 23 -8.38 -6.02 4.55
C GLN A 23 -8.90 -6.50 3.19
N ILE A 24 -9.18 -5.59 2.27
CA ILE A 24 -9.64 -5.92 0.91
C ILE A 24 -8.58 -6.76 0.19
N THR A 25 -7.32 -6.34 0.19
CA THR A 25 -6.23 -7.12 -0.43
C THR A 25 -5.95 -8.44 0.27
N LYS A 26 -6.34 -8.60 1.54
CA LYS A 26 -6.30 -9.87 2.26
C LYS A 26 -7.43 -10.81 1.83
N GLU A 27 -8.64 -10.28 1.69
CA GLU A 27 -9.83 -11.04 1.28
C GLU A 27 -9.79 -11.44 -0.20
N PHE A 28 -9.19 -10.59 -1.05
CA PHE A 28 -9.01 -10.81 -2.48
C PHE A 28 -7.50 -10.82 -2.82
N PRO A 29 -6.80 -11.96 -2.67
CA PRO A 29 -5.34 -12.08 -2.82
C PRO A 29 -4.79 -11.69 -4.21
N GLU A 30 -5.65 -11.66 -5.23
CA GLU A 30 -5.36 -11.21 -6.59
C GLU A 30 -5.25 -9.68 -6.71
N LEU A 31 -5.77 -8.94 -5.73
CA LEU A 31 -5.71 -7.48 -5.73
C LEU A 31 -4.35 -6.99 -5.28
N VAL A 32 -3.87 -6.00 -6.02
CA VAL A 32 -2.71 -5.19 -5.67
C VAL A 32 -3.23 -3.78 -5.46
N ALA A 33 -2.90 -3.18 -4.33
CA ALA A 33 -3.30 -1.81 -4.03
C ALA A 33 -2.09 -0.93 -3.78
N ARG A 34 -2.19 0.32 -4.23
CA ARG A 34 -1.26 1.40 -3.92
C ARG A 34 -2.05 2.53 -3.31
N ILE A 35 -1.52 3.13 -2.26
CA ILE A 35 -2.15 4.23 -1.54
C ILE A 35 -1.12 5.36 -1.45
N GLU A 36 -1.49 6.54 -1.94
CA GLU A 36 -0.69 7.76 -1.84
C GLU A 36 -1.56 8.88 -1.28
N ASP A 37 -0.94 9.85 -0.61
CA ASP A 37 -1.58 11.12 -0.27
C ASP A 37 -1.15 12.22 -1.24
N ASN A 38 -1.47 13.48 -0.93
CA ASN A 38 -1.11 14.63 -1.76
C ASN A 38 0.42 14.86 -1.85
N ASP A 39 1.20 14.37 -0.88
CA ASP A 39 2.66 14.47 -0.84
C ASP A 39 3.35 13.20 -1.39
N GLY A 40 2.58 12.15 -1.67
CA GLY A 40 3.01 10.92 -2.32
C GLY A 40 3.02 9.71 -1.37
N GLU A 41 4.18 9.05 -1.24
CA GLU A 41 4.32 7.80 -0.50
C GLU A 41 4.44 8.03 1.02
N PHE A 42 3.32 8.20 1.71
CA PHE A 42 3.30 8.49 3.16
C PHE A 42 3.51 7.26 4.06
N LEU A 43 3.19 6.04 3.58
CA LEU A 43 3.29 4.82 4.39
C LEU A 43 4.71 4.56 4.93
N LEU A 44 5.72 5.02 4.21
CA LEU A 44 7.13 4.84 4.57
C LEU A 44 7.57 5.72 5.74
N ILE A 45 6.84 6.78 6.06
CA ILE A 45 7.14 7.69 7.19
C ILE A 45 7.12 6.90 8.51
N GLU A 46 6.13 6.04 8.69
CA GLU A 46 6.00 5.19 9.89
C GLU A 46 7.13 4.18 10.04
N ALA A 47 7.78 3.83 8.92
CA ALA A 47 8.85 2.83 8.88
C ALA A 47 10.24 3.46 8.66
N ALA A 48 10.39 4.78 8.78
CA ALA A 48 11.61 5.52 8.43
C ALA A 48 12.89 4.92 9.03
N ASP A 49 12.85 4.53 10.31
CA ASP A 49 13.99 3.94 11.03
C ASP A 49 14.41 2.54 10.53
N PHE A 50 13.55 1.90 9.74
CA PHE A 50 13.72 0.54 9.26
C PHE A 50 13.92 0.45 7.75
N LEU A 51 13.89 1.58 7.03
CA LEU A 51 14.00 1.60 5.59
C LEU A 51 15.41 1.16 5.15
N PRO A 52 15.51 0.43 4.03
CA PRO A 52 16.81 0.08 3.48
C PRO A 52 17.51 1.36 2.97
N LYS A 53 18.83 1.43 3.12
CA LYS A 53 19.65 2.60 2.75
C LYS A 53 19.53 3.09 1.29
N TRP A 54 19.00 2.26 0.40
CA TRP A 54 18.81 2.61 -1.01
C TRP A 54 17.50 3.37 -1.26
N LEU A 55 16.54 3.30 -0.33
CA LEU A 55 15.21 3.87 -0.49
C LEU A 55 15.19 5.27 0.12
N ASP A 56 14.74 6.24 -0.68
CA ASP A 56 14.60 7.64 -0.29
C ASP A 56 13.32 8.22 -0.93
N PRO A 57 12.88 9.44 -0.53
CA PRO A 57 11.67 10.05 -1.07
C PRO A 57 11.68 10.20 -2.60
N ASP A 58 12.83 10.49 -3.20
CA ASP A 58 12.96 10.75 -4.64
C ASP A 58 12.80 9.47 -5.48
N ASN A 59 13.08 8.30 -4.89
CA ASN A 59 13.08 7.02 -5.60
C ASN A 59 11.96 6.04 -5.19
N SER A 60 11.12 6.43 -4.22
CA SER A 60 10.08 5.58 -3.63
C SER A 60 8.83 5.38 -4.50
N ALA A 61 8.61 6.25 -5.49
CA ALA A 61 7.43 6.23 -6.34
C ALA A 61 7.19 4.86 -6.99
N ASN A 62 5.93 4.39 -6.91
CA ASN A 62 5.50 3.09 -7.43
C ASN A 62 6.30 1.89 -6.90
N ARG A 63 6.82 1.95 -5.66
CA ARG A 63 7.50 0.80 -5.02
C ARG A 63 6.73 0.18 -3.88
N VAL A 64 5.75 0.88 -3.30
CA VAL A 64 5.03 0.46 -2.10
C VAL A 64 3.63 0.00 -2.45
N PHE A 65 3.27 -1.22 -2.06
CA PHE A 65 1.98 -1.82 -2.37
C PHE A 65 1.46 -2.66 -1.21
N PHE A 66 0.15 -2.90 -1.20
CA PHE A 66 -0.45 -4.00 -0.46
C PHE A 66 -0.82 -5.13 -1.42
N GLN A 67 -0.47 -6.36 -1.03
CA GLN A 67 -0.88 -7.59 -1.71
C GLN A 67 -1.09 -8.68 -0.65
N ARG A 68 -2.19 -9.43 -0.73
CA ARG A 68 -2.54 -10.48 0.26
C ARG A 68 -2.59 -9.96 1.72
N GLY A 69 -2.89 -8.68 1.90
CA GLY A 69 -2.88 -8.01 3.22
C GLY A 69 -1.49 -7.72 3.79
N GLU A 70 -0.43 -7.96 3.02
CA GLU A 70 0.96 -7.68 3.41
C GLU A 70 1.50 -6.46 2.66
N LEU A 71 2.39 -5.72 3.31
CA LEU A 71 3.08 -4.60 2.67
C LEU A 71 4.25 -5.14 1.83
N CYS A 72 4.27 -4.75 0.57
CA CYS A 72 5.31 -5.08 -0.40
C CYS A 72 6.12 -3.82 -0.75
N LEU A 73 7.42 -4.00 -0.93
CA LEU A 73 8.38 -2.99 -1.33
C LEU A 73 9.24 -3.50 -2.48
N ILE A 74 9.09 -2.92 -3.68
CA ILE A 74 9.87 -3.28 -4.87
C ILE A 74 11.31 -2.78 -4.71
N PRO A 75 12.32 -3.68 -4.68
CA PRO A 75 13.70 -3.28 -4.44
C PRO A 75 14.33 -2.56 -5.63
N ALA A 76 15.35 -1.75 -5.36
CA ALA A 76 16.28 -1.24 -6.36
C ALA A 76 17.59 -2.06 -6.35
N PRO A 77 18.26 -2.24 -7.50
CA PRO A 77 19.50 -2.99 -7.57
C PRO A 77 20.63 -2.25 -6.83
N ARG A 78 21.36 -2.97 -5.96
CA ARG A 78 22.53 -2.41 -5.24
C ARG A 78 23.71 -2.07 -6.16
N LYS A 79 23.81 -2.80 -7.28
CA LYS A 79 24.78 -2.55 -8.36
C LYS A 79 24.07 -2.78 -9.71
N PRO A 80 24.35 -1.95 -10.73
CA PRO A 80 23.87 -2.20 -12.09
C PRO A 80 24.24 -3.62 -12.54
N GLY A 81 23.26 -4.38 -13.06
CA GLY A 81 23.47 -5.74 -13.59
C GLY A 81 23.38 -6.89 -12.58
N THR A 82 23.04 -6.64 -11.31
CA THR A 82 22.94 -7.72 -10.29
C THR A 82 21.72 -8.64 -10.53
N MET A 83 20.60 -8.07 -10.98
CA MET A 83 19.41 -8.82 -11.42
C MET A 83 18.68 -8.03 -12.50
N SER A 84 18.29 -8.70 -13.59
CA SER A 84 17.70 -8.05 -14.77
C SER A 84 16.26 -7.56 -14.56
N TRP A 85 15.54 -8.12 -13.58
CA TRP A 85 14.15 -7.76 -13.30
C TRP A 85 13.99 -6.57 -12.36
N LEU A 86 15.07 -6.14 -11.68
CA LEU A 86 15.04 -5.03 -10.74
C LEU A 86 15.06 -3.68 -11.46
N PRO A 87 14.12 -2.77 -11.15
CA PRO A 87 14.07 -1.46 -11.77
C PRO A 87 15.12 -0.53 -11.14
N THR A 88 16.05 -0.05 -11.97
CA THR A 88 17.10 0.91 -11.56
C THR A 88 16.54 2.30 -11.24
N THR A 89 15.44 2.68 -11.88
CA THR A 89 14.67 3.90 -11.62
C THR A 89 13.32 3.55 -11.00
N PRO A 90 12.55 4.49 -10.44
CA PRO A 90 11.16 4.24 -10.06
C PRO A 90 10.41 3.55 -11.22
N PRO A 91 9.79 2.38 -10.98
CA PRO A 91 9.09 1.67 -12.04
C PRO A 91 7.81 2.41 -12.44
N THR A 92 7.37 2.21 -13.67
CA THR A 92 5.99 2.55 -14.06
C THR A 92 5.02 1.60 -13.37
N VAL A 93 3.76 2.02 -13.22
CA VAL A 93 2.71 1.16 -12.65
C VAL A 93 2.61 -0.22 -13.34
N PRO A 94 2.61 -0.35 -14.68
CA PRO A 94 2.60 -1.67 -15.33
C PRO A 94 3.85 -2.51 -15.02
N GLN A 95 5.03 -1.89 -14.93
CA GLN A 95 6.26 -2.59 -14.55
C GLN A 95 6.19 -3.09 -13.11
N ALA A 96 5.70 -2.26 -12.19
CA ALA A 96 5.51 -2.63 -10.79
C ALA A 96 4.56 -3.82 -10.65
N LEU A 97 3.40 -3.79 -11.33
CA LEU A 97 2.44 -4.90 -11.35
C LEU A 97 3.04 -6.18 -11.92
N ASN A 98 3.87 -6.07 -12.96
CA ASN A 98 4.57 -7.23 -13.52
C ASN A 98 5.54 -7.83 -12.49
N ILE A 99 6.35 -6.99 -11.84
CA ILE A 99 7.28 -7.42 -10.79
C ILE A 99 6.53 -8.10 -9.64
N ILE A 100 5.46 -7.49 -9.13
CA ILE A 100 4.64 -8.03 -8.03
C ILE A 100 4.05 -9.40 -8.37
N SER A 101 3.60 -9.58 -9.61
CA SER A 101 3.05 -10.87 -10.05
C SER A 101 4.11 -11.96 -10.26
N THR A 102 5.35 -11.59 -10.57
CA THR A 102 6.40 -12.53 -10.97
C THR A 102 7.35 -12.88 -9.83
N HIS A 103 7.52 -11.98 -8.86
CA HIS A 103 8.46 -12.12 -7.74
C HIS A 103 7.81 -11.83 -6.37
N PRO A 104 6.65 -12.41 -6.03
CA PRO A 104 5.89 -12.05 -4.82
C PRO A 104 6.66 -12.27 -3.51
N GLU A 105 7.56 -13.25 -3.47
CA GLU A 105 8.38 -13.54 -2.28
C GLU A 105 9.55 -12.57 -2.11
N GLU A 106 10.06 -11.98 -3.19
CA GLU A 106 11.22 -11.08 -3.15
C GLU A 106 10.83 -9.62 -2.87
N ILE A 107 9.54 -9.29 -3.01
CA ILE A 107 9.01 -7.95 -2.77
C ILE A 107 8.39 -7.79 -1.38
N LEU A 108 8.29 -8.84 -0.58
CA LEU A 108 7.73 -8.73 0.77
C LEU A 108 8.62 -7.80 1.60
N ALA A 109 8.04 -6.73 2.16
CA ALA A 109 8.82 -5.81 2.99
C ALA A 109 9.36 -6.54 4.23
N SER A 110 10.48 -6.06 4.78
CA SER A 110 11.05 -6.67 5.99
C SER A 110 10.04 -6.64 7.14
N GLU A 111 10.17 -7.59 8.08
CA GLU A 111 9.28 -7.65 9.26
C GLU A 111 9.26 -6.33 10.04
N SER A 112 10.40 -5.64 10.15
CA SER A 112 10.48 -4.34 10.84
C SER A 112 9.63 -3.26 10.17
N ILE A 113 9.69 -3.15 8.84
CA ILE A 113 8.86 -2.21 8.06
C ILE A 113 7.38 -2.56 8.20
N ARG A 114 7.04 -3.84 8.00
CA ARG A 114 5.65 -4.34 8.12
C ARG A 114 5.10 -4.11 9.52
N ALA A 115 5.88 -4.40 10.56
CA ALA A 115 5.47 -4.22 11.95
C ALA A 115 5.23 -2.75 12.29
N ALA A 116 6.04 -1.83 11.77
CA ALA A 116 5.89 -0.39 11.98
C ALA A 116 4.57 0.13 11.37
N VAL A 117 4.33 -0.14 10.08
CA VAL A 117 3.07 0.24 9.41
C VAL A 117 1.86 -0.41 10.08
N ASN A 118 1.95 -1.70 10.42
CA ASN A 118 0.86 -2.40 11.12
C ASN A 118 0.58 -1.86 12.53
N ARG A 119 1.59 -1.30 13.21
CA ARG A 119 1.41 -0.64 14.51
C ARG A 119 0.55 0.60 14.36
N ARG A 120 0.85 1.44 13.36
CA ARG A 120 0.08 2.65 13.07
C ARG A 120 -1.36 2.33 12.69
N ILE A 121 -1.57 1.37 11.79
CA ILE A 121 -2.90 0.87 11.40
C ILE A 121 -3.73 0.42 12.62
N ARG A 122 -3.11 -0.32 13.56
CA ARG A 122 -3.81 -0.76 14.78
C ARG A 122 -4.14 0.39 15.73
N GLY A 123 -3.27 1.39 15.82
CA GLY A 123 -3.52 2.59 16.61
C GLY A 123 -4.81 3.30 16.21
N SER A 124 -5.11 3.33 14.91
CA SER A 124 -6.30 3.98 14.35
C SER A 124 -7.62 3.26 14.61
N LEU A 125 -7.56 2.00 15.04
CA LEU A 125 -8.73 1.21 15.42
C LEU A 125 -9.09 1.35 16.90
N SER A 126 -8.43 2.23 17.65
CA SER A 126 -8.68 2.45 19.08
C SER A 126 -9.96 3.24 19.39
N LEU A 127 -10.64 3.79 18.37
CA LEU A 127 -12.04 4.16 18.47
C LEU A 127 -12.90 2.91 18.24
N ASN A 128 -13.80 2.62 19.18
CA ASN A 128 -14.73 1.47 19.26
C ASN A 128 -15.48 1.10 17.95
N VAL A 129 -14.76 0.64 16.92
CA VAL A 129 -15.38 0.04 15.74
C VAL A 129 -15.48 -1.45 16.03
N CYS A 130 -16.67 -1.86 16.43
CA CYS A 130 -17.04 -3.26 16.67
C CYS A 130 -17.03 -4.02 15.32
N MET A 131 -15.82 -4.34 14.86
CA MET A 131 -15.53 -4.91 13.54
C MET A 131 -15.80 -6.42 13.46
N HIS A 132 -16.11 -7.04 14.62
CA HIS A 132 -16.47 -8.45 14.73
C HIS A 132 -17.70 -8.83 13.89
N SER A 133 -18.53 -7.86 13.46
CA SER A 133 -19.74 -8.13 12.68
C SER A 133 -19.53 -8.18 11.16
N TRP A 134 -18.42 -7.67 10.61
CA TRP A 134 -18.17 -7.70 9.16
C TRP A 134 -17.44 -8.96 8.69
N TYR A 135 -16.59 -9.55 9.55
CA TYR A 135 -15.85 -10.78 9.24
C TYR A 135 -16.76 -11.99 8.93
N ASN A 136 -18.02 -11.97 9.39
CA ASN A 136 -18.96 -13.09 9.24
C ASN A 136 -20.01 -12.94 8.12
N LYS A 137 -19.96 -11.87 7.31
CA LYS A 137 -20.88 -11.72 6.16
C LYS A 137 -20.13 -11.96 4.87
N GLY A 138 -19.93 -13.25 4.57
CA GLY A 138 -19.35 -13.72 3.32
C GLY A 138 -20.00 -13.06 2.10
N LEU A 139 -19.20 -12.33 1.34
CA LEU A 139 -19.50 -11.87 0.00
C LEU A 139 -18.46 -12.46 -0.94
N CYS A 140 -18.58 -13.75 -1.23
CA CYS A 140 -18.08 -14.30 -2.48
C CYS A 140 -19.24 -14.34 -3.47
N GLN A 141 -19.10 -13.64 -4.60
CA GLN A 141 -19.34 -14.17 -5.95
C GLN A 141 -19.18 -13.08 -7.01
N THR A 142 -18.08 -13.13 -7.76
CA THR A 142 -18.02 -12.95 -9.23
C THR A 142 -16.72 -13.65 -9.66
N GLY A 143 -16.74 -14.67 -10.52
CA GLY A 143 -17.10 -14.54 -11.94
C GLY A 143 -15.82 -14.18 -12.69
N GLY A 144 -15.21 -15.19 -13.33
CA GLY A 144 -13.85 -15.10 -13.90
C GLY A 144 -13.69 -13.98 -14.92
N VAL A 145 -12.73 -13.10 -14.64
CA VAL A 145 -11.96 -12.31 -15.59
C VAL A 145 -10.58 -12.12 -14.97
N ASP A 146 -9.54 -12.46 -15.73
CA ASP A 146 -8.15 -12.14 -15.37
C ASP A 146 -7.95 -10.63 -15.48
N THR A 147 -8.32 -9.92 -14.41
CA THR A 147 -8.04 -8.50 -14.23
C THR A 147 -7.26 -8.35 -12.94
N ARG A 148 -5.93 -8.21 -13.07
CA ARG A 148 -5.10 -7.58 -12.05
C ARG A 148 -5.59 -6.14 -11.88
N CYS A 149 -6.64 -5.95 -11.10
CA CYS A 149 -7.18 -4.64 -10.77
C CYS A 149 -6.23 -3.98 -9.78
N LEU A 150 -5.39 -3.08 -10.28
CA LEU A 150 -4.74 -2.12 -9.41
C LEU A 150 -5.81 -1.19 -8.85
N LEU A 151 -5.99 -1.22 -7.53
CA LEU A 151 -6.71 -0.20 -6.81
C LEU A 151 -5.69 0.88 -6.45
N HIS A 152 -5.63 1.93 -7.27
CA HIS A 152 -4.86 3.12 -6.93
C HIS A 152 -5.76 4.07 -6.15
N LEU A 153 -5.47 4.30 -4.87
CA LEU A 153 -6.22 5.23 -4.03
C LEU A 153 -5.37 6.46 -3.73
N ILE A 154 -5.85 7.63 -4.16
CA ILE A 154 -5.25 8.93 -3.82
C ILE A 154 -6.08 9.54 -2.69
N LEU A 155 -5.43 9.83 -1.57
CA LEU A 155 -5.98 10.54 -0.41
C LEU A 155 -5.78 12.04 -0.62
N ASN A 156 -6.87 12.79 -0.84
CA ASN A 156 -6.77 14.24 -1.05
C ASN A 156 -7.21 14.99 0.21
N ILE A 157 -6.25 15.67 0.84
CA ILE A 157 -6.43 16.61 1.96
C ILE A 157 -6.57 18.03 1.38
N GLU A 158 -7.74 18.67 1.51
CA GLU A 158 -7.88 20.09 1.17
C GLU A 158 -7.43 20.95 2.36
N PRO A 159 -6.55 21.96 2.17
CA PRO A 159 -6.26 22.92 3.23
C PRO A 159 -7.53 23.70 3.57
N MET A 160 -7.88 23.74 4.85
CA MET A 160 -9.05 24.45 5.36
C MET A 160 -8.94 25.95 5.06
N ASN A 161 -9.65 26.42 4.02
CA ASN A 161 -9.85 27.84 3.75
C ASN A 161 -10.74 28.41 4.85
N TRP A 162 -10.14 29.07 5.84
CA TRP A 162 -10.88 29.97 6.72
C TRP A 162 -11.15 31.28 5.96
N ALA A 163 -12.42 31.67 5.90
CA ALA A 163 -12.88 32.97 5.42
C ALA A 163 -12.59 34.07 6.44
#